data_AF-A0AB34Z3C4-F1
#
_entry.id   AF-A0AB34Z3C4-F1
#
_cell.length_a   1.000
_cell.length_b   1.000
_cell.length_c   1.000
_cell.angle_alpha   90.00
_cell.angle_beta   90.00
_cell.angle_gamma   90.00
#
_symmetry.space_group_name_H-M   'P 1'
#
loop_
_entity.id
_entity.type
_entity.pdbx_description
1 polymer ?
#
loop_
_entity_poly.entity_id
_entity_poly.type
_entity_poly.pdbx_seq_one_letter_code
_entity_poly.pdbx_strand_id
1 'polypeptide(L)'
;MDYELEQINKLMSNKEEIVLKEYGLNKKIVKGKLSNRNVMVVDCGVGKVNIGAWMGYILSKYKISHIINSGVAGGVLLVINIKILKWVMW
;
A
#
# COMPACT_ATOMS: atom_id res chain seq x y z
N MET A 1 8.56 -2.00 7.73
CA MET A 1 7.55 -1.70 6.69
C MET A 1 8.03 -2.06 5.29
N ASP A 2 9.33 -2.30 5.09
CA ASP A 2 9.86 -2.73 3.79
C ASP A 2 9.43 -4.14 3.39
N TYR A 3 9.22 -5.04 4.36
CA TYR A 3 8.84 -6.43 4.07
C TYR A 3 7.48 -6.56 3.36
N GLU A 4 6.46 -5.81 3.77
CA GLU A 4 5.13 -5.88 3.13
C GLU A 4 5.22 -5.42 1.67
N LEU A 5 5.91 -4.31 1.45
CA LEU A 5 6.18 -3.80 0.11
C LEU A 5 7.03 -4.80 -0.72
N GLU A 6 8.03 -5.43 -0.10
CA GLU A 6 8.88 -6.43 -0.75
C GLU A 6 8.08 -7.65 -1.23
N GLN A 7 7.15 -8.16 -0.42
CA GLN A 7 6.30 -9.30 -0.79
C GLN A 7 5.37 -8.96 -1.96
N ILE A 8 4.75 -7.78 -1.94
CA ILE A 8 3.92 -7.35 -3.08
C ILE A 8 4.79 -7.14 -4.33
N ASN A 9 5.97 -6.54 -4.17
CA ASN A 9 6.91 -6.34 -5.25
C ASN A 9 7.31 -7.68 -5.89
N LYS A 10 7.51 -8.76 -5.15
CA LYS A 10 7.82 -10.09 -5.73
C LYS A 10 6.74 -10.60 -6.68
N LEU A 11 5.48 -10.25 -6.43
CA LEU A 11 4.33 -10.67 -7.24
C LEU A 11 4.08 -9.76 -8.46
N MET A 12 4.66 -8.56 -8.48
CA MET A 12 4.49 -7.60 -9.57
C MET A 12 5.45 -7.84 -10.74
N SER A 13 5.01 -7.43 -11.92
CA SER A 13 5.77 -7.40 -13.18
C SER A 13 5.84 -5.96 -13.73
N ASN A 14 6.75 -5.70 -14.67
CA ASN A 14 6.91 -4.40 -15.36
C ASN A 14 6.98 -3.21 -14.39
N LYS A 15 7.91 -3.29 -13.44
CA LYS A 15 7.98 -2.33 -12.33
C LYS A 15 8.66 -1.05 -12.76
N GLU A 16 8.08 0.07 -12.35
CA GLU A 16 8.67 1.39 -12.42
C GLU A 16 8.64 2.00 -11.00
N GLU A 17 9.78 2.46 -10.52
CA GLU A 17 9.90 3.10 -9.22
C GLU A 17 9.95 4.62 -9.40
N ILE A 18 9.06 5.33 -8.69
CA ILE A 18 9.04 6.78 -8.62
C ILE A 18 9.46 7.16 -7.21
N VAL A 19 10.59 7.84 -7.10
CA VAL A 19 11.08 8.38 -5.84
C VAL A 19 10.61 9.82 -5.73
N LEU A 20 9.70 10.05 -4.78
CA LEU A 20 9.33 11.40 -4.38
C LEU A 20 10.45 11.92 -3.46
N LYS A 21 10.95 13.12 -3.75
CA LYS A 21 11.95 13.83 -2.93
C LYS A 21 11.39 15.09 -2.28
N GLU A 22 10.12 15.40 -2.54
CA GLU A 22 9.45 16.59 -2.02
C GLU A 22 9.31 16.50 -0.49
N TYR A 23 9.40 17.65 0.18
CA TYR A 23 9.22 17.78 1.64
C TYR A 23 10.12 16.89 2.52
N GLY A 24 11.27 16.45 2.00
CA GLY A 24 12.22 15.59 2.73
C GLY A 24 11.72 14.15 2.91
N LEU A 25 10.62 13.77 2.27
CA LEU A 25 10.08 12.43 2.30
C LEU A 25 10.72 11.62 1.18
N ASN A 26 11.74 10.81 1.48
CA ASN A 26 12.29 9.82 0.54
C ASN A 26 11.35 8.63 0.40
N LYS A 27 10.21 8.84 -0.26
CA LYS A 27 9.14 7.84 -0.36
C LYS A 27 9.02 7.32 -1.77
N LYS A 28 8.87 5.99 -1.85
CA LYS A 28 8.87 5.22 -3.10
C LYS A 28 7.45 4.83 -3.45
N ILE A 29 7.07 5.13 -4.69
CA ILE A 29 5.87 4.61 -5.32
C ILE A 29 6.31 3.59 -6.36
N VAL A 30 5.78 2.37 -6.29
CA VAL A 30 6.06 1.34 -7.30
C VAL A 30 4.83 1.15 -8.16
N LYS A 31 4.96 1.42 -9.46
CA LYS A 31 3.94 1.10 -10.46
C LYS A 31 4.30 -0.18 -11.18
N GLY A 32 3.31 -0.92 -11.64
CA GLY A 32 3.53 -2.09 -12.48
C GLY A 32 2.26 -2.87 -12.74
N LYS A 33 2.40 -4.17 -12.96
CA LYS A 33 1.28 -5.08 -13.21
C LYS A 33 1.23 -6.22 -12.20
N LEU A 34 0.03 -6.48 -11.68
CA LEU A 34 -0.29 -7.67 -10.87
C LEU A 34 -1.50 -8.36 -11.52
N SER A 35 -1.36 -9.64 -11.87
CA SER A 35 -2.41 -10.40 -12.58
C SER A 35 -2.97 -9.66 -13.82
N ASN A 36 -2.07 -9.08 -14.62
CA ASN A 36 -2.38 -8.25 -15.80
C ASN A 36 -3.20 -6.97 -15.54
N ARG A 37 -3.35 -6.54 -14.27
CA ARG A 37 -3.96 -5.25 -13.91
C ARG A 37 -2.87 -4.23 -13.57
N ASN A 38 -3.05 -2.99 -14.02
CA ASN A 38 -2.17 -1.90 -13.62
C ASN A 38 -2.39 -1.62 -12.14
N VAL A 39 -1.31 -1.68 -11.36
CA VAL A 39 -1.33 -1.44 -9.92
C VAL A 39 -0.25 -0.45 -9.54
N MET A 40 -0.51 0.27 -8.46
CA MET A 40 0.43 1.18 -7.83
C MET A 40 0.46 0.88 -6.34
N VAL A 41 1.66 0.72 -5.80
CA VAL A 41 1.89 0.38 -4.40
C VAL A 41 2.66 1.52 -3.75
N VAL A 42 2.21 1.94 -2.58
CA VAL A 42 2.77 3.06 -1.81
C VAL A 42 2.95 2.60 -0.38
N ASP A 43 4.15 2.77 0.18
CA ASP A 43 4.37 2.61 1.61
C ASP A 43 3.93 3.86 2.37
N CYS A 44 2.68 3.81 2.86
CA CYS A 44 2.04 4.88 3.62
C CYS A 44 2.53 5.02 5.06
N GLY A 45 3.50 4.22 5.54
CA GLY A 45 4.00 4.29 6.91
C GLY A 45 2.94 3.97 7.99
N VAL A 46 3.23 4.35 9.24
CA VAL A 46 2.36 4.10 10.40
C VAL A 46 1.42 5.28 10.66
N GLY A 47 0.15 4.98 10.94
CA GLY A 47 -0.81 5.92 11.53
C GLY A 47 -1.78 6.57 10.54
N LYS A 48 -3.00 6.86 11.04
CA LYS A 48 -4.13 7.37 10.24
C LYS A 48 -3.83 8.67 9.48
N VAL A 49 -3.03 9.56 10.08
CA VAL A 49 -2.66 10.85 9.48
C VAL A 49 -1.80 10.64 8.24
N ASN A 50 -0.83 9.73 8.30
CA ASN A 50 0.06 9.46 7.17
C ASN A 50 -0.71 8.81 6.02
N ILE A 51 -1.57 7.83 6.31
CA ILE A 51 -2.45 7.21 5.32
C ILE A 51 -3.34 8.26 4.65
N GLY A 52 -3.96 9.16 5.41
CA GLY A 52 -4.80 10.22 4.87
C GLY A 52 -4.05 11.18 3.94
N ALA A 53 -2.84 11.59 4.33
CA ALA A 53 -1.98 12.45 3.52
C ALA A 53 -1.58 11.77 2.19
N TRP A 54 -1.16 10.51 2.25
CA TRP A 54 -0.82 9.72 1.05
C TRP A 54 -2.01 9.53 0.13
N MET A 55 -3.17 9.20 0.68
CA MET A 55 -4.39 9.04 -0.09
C MET A 55 -4.78 10.34 -0.81
N GLY A 56 -4.73 11.47 -0.11
CA GLY A 56 -4.99 12.78 -0.72
C GLY A 56 -4.02 13.09 -1.86
N TYR A 57 -2.72 12.90 -1.64
CA TYR A 57 -1.70 13.09 -2.66
C TYR A 57 -1.96 12.21 -3.89
N ILE A 58 -2.14 10.90 -3.70
CA ILE A 58 -2.34 9.94 -4.78
C ILE A 58 -3.61 10.25 -5.58
N LEU A 59 -4.74 10.50 -4.90
CA LEU A 59 -6.00 10.81 -5.57
C LEU A 59 -5.96 12.16 -6.32
N SER A 60 -5.13 13.10 -5.88
CA SER A 60 -4.94 14.37 -6.59
C SER A 60 -4.12 14.24 -7.88
N LYS A 61 -3.27 13.22 -8.00
CA LYS A 61 -2.32 13.06 -9.11
C LYS A 61 -2.70 11.93 -10.09
N TYR A 62 -3.49 10.95 -9.63
CA TYR A 62 -3.74 9.73 -10.38
C TYR A 62 -5.24 9.39 -10.41
N LYS A 63 -5.70 8.87 -11.55
CA LYS A 63 -7.04 8.28 -11.66
C LYS A 63 -7.01 6.87 -11.08
N ILE A 64 -7.45 6.74 -9.83
CA ILE A 64 -7.53 5.46 -9.12
C ILE A 64 -8.96 4.96 -9.13
N SER A 65 -9.16 3.69 -9.51
CA SER A 65 -10.48 3.06 -9.50
C SER A 65 -10.81 2.39 -8.17
N HIS A 66 -9.81 1.80 -7.50
CA HIS A 66 -9.96 1.05 -6.26
C HIS A 66 -8.73 1.23 -5.38
N ILE A 67 -8.94 1.23 -4.07
CA ILE A 67 -7.89 1.35 -3.06
C ILE A 67 -7.98 0.14 -2.13
N ILE A 68 -6.84 -0.47 -1.86
CA ILE A 68 -6.70 -1.57 -0.91
C ILE A 68 -5.69 -1.11 0.13
N ASN A 69 -6.11 -1.06 1.40
CA ASN A 69 -5.18 -0.94 2.50
C ASN A 69 -4.77 -2.34 2.98
N SER A 70 -3.47 -2.56 3.12
CA SER A 70 -2.91 -3.79 3.68
C SER A 70 -1.90 -3.40 4.75
N GLY A 71 -1.95 -4.10 5.88
CA GLY A 71 -1.06 -3.89 7.00
C GLY A 71 -1.28 -4.93 8.10
N VAL A 72 -0.39 -4.94 9.10
CA VAL A 72 -0.53 -5.79 10.28
C VAL A 72 -1.42 -5.12 11.33
N ALA A 73 -2.28 -5.93 11.97
CA ALA A 73 -3.10 -5.52 13.12
C ALA A 73 -2.96 -6.52 14.28
N GLY A 74 -3.07 -6.03 15.51
CA GLY A 74 -3.11 -6.87 16.72
C GLY A 74 -4.53 -7.38 16.99
N GLY A 75 -4.68 -8.70 17.18
CA GLY A 75 -5.94 -9.30 17.60
C GLY A 75 -6.21 -9.03 19.09
N VAL A 76 -7.39 -8.51 19.42
CA VAL A 76 -7.77 -8.18 20.81
C VAL A 76 -8.63 -9.28 21.46
N LEU A 77 -9.16 -10.22 20.66
CA LEU A 77 -10.00 -11.32 21.14
C LEU A 77 -9.19 -12.61 21.27
N LEU A 78 -9.30 -13.26 22.43
CA LEU A 78 -8.58 -14.49 22.79
C LEU A 78 -8.85 -15.69 21.85
N VAL A 79 -9.95 -15.65 21.09
CA VAL A 79 -10.43 -16.77 20.25
C VAL A 79 -9.99 -16.64 18.78
N ILE A 80 -9.18 -15.64 18.44
CA ILE A 80 -8.70 -15.47 17.06
C ILE A 80 -7.47 -16.36 16.85
N ASN A 81 -7.66 -17.51 16.21
CA ASN A 81 -6.57 -18.28 15.63
C ASN A 81 -6.16 -17.58 14.31
N ILE A 82 -5.09 -16.78 14.33
CA ILE A 82 -4.75 -15.84 13.25
C ILE A 82 -4.24 -16.57 11.99
N LYS A 83 -5.14 -16.75 11.03
CA LYS A 83 -4.91 -16.70 9.56
C LYS A 83 -6.23 -16.29 8.90
N ILE A 84 -6.64 -15.03 9.02
CA ILE A 84 -7.89 -14.58 8.36
C ILE A 84 -7.56 -13.48 7.35
N LEU A 85 -7.62 -13.86 6.07
CA LEU A 85 -7.89 -12.99 4.93
C LEU A 85 -9.33 -12.48 5.06
N LYS A 86 -9.55 -11.38 5.79
CA LYS A 86 -10.79 -10.61 5.67
C LYS A 86 -10.44 -9.29 4.98
N TRP A 87 -10.76 -9.23 3.70
CA TRP A 87 -10.71 -7.99 2.92
C TRP A 87 -11.87 -7.11 3.39
N VAL A 88 -11.59 -6.12 4.24
CA VAL A 88 -12.53 -5.03 4.48
C VAL A 88 -12.29 -4.03 3.35
N MET A 89 -13.12 -4.12 2.31
CA MET A 89 -13.23 -3.07 1.30
C MET A 89 -13.97 -1.90 1.95
N TRP A 90 -13.31 -0.75 2.03
CA TRP A 90 -13.93 0.54 2.31
C TRP A 90 -14.22 1.23 0.99
#